data_AF-A0A522R1D2-F1
#
_entry.id   AF-A0A522R1D2-F1
#
_cell.length_a   1.000
_cell.length_b   1.000
_cell.length_c   1.000
_cell.angle_alpha   90.00
_cell.angle_beta   90.00
_cell.angle_gamma   90.00
#
_symmetry.space_group_name_H-M   'P 1'
#
loop_
_entity.id
_entity.type
_entity.pdbx_description
1 polymer ?
#
loop_
_entity_poly.entity_id
_entity_poly.type
_entity_poly.pdbx_seq_one_letter_code
_entity_poly.pdbx_strand_id
1 'polypeptide(L)' 'MVMAEAETESAAPADFDQLRAMIVARRQSLPKRLAQVAAYTLENPDDVAFGTAASVALSADVQPSTLVRFA' A
#
# COMPACT_ATOMS: atom_id res chain seq x y z
N MET A 1 26.26 6.06 25.07
CA MET A 1 25.18 7.03 24.78
C MET A 1 25.49 7.72 23.47
N VAL A 2 25.07 7.12 22.36
CA VAL A 2 24.66 7.88 21.17
C VAL A 2 23.50 7.07 20.59
N MET A 3 22.29 7.46 20.98
CA MET A 3 21.09 7.07 20.25
C MET A 3 21.11 7.93 19.00
N ALA A 4 21.59 7.36 17.89
CA ALA A 4 21.57 8.02 16.60
C ALA A 4 20.13 8.05 16.09
N GLU A 5 19.76 9.20 15.57
CA GLU A 5 18.41 9.62 15.22
C GLU A 5 17.63 8.59 14.39
N ALA A 6 16.34 8.48 14.68
CA ALA A 6 15.37 7.83 13.81
C ALA A 6 15.24 8.66 12.53
N GLU A 7 16.09 8.36 11.56
CA GLU A 7 15.94 8.82 10.18
C GLU A 7 14.60 8.28 9.66
N THR A 8 13.61 9.16 9.63
CA THR A 8 12.32 8.90 8.95
C THR A 8 12.52 9.14 7.45
N GLU A 9 13.54 8.51 6.89
CA GLU A 9 13.71 8.37 5.45
C GLU A 9 13.17 6.98 5.12
N SER A 10 11.86 6.92 4.85
CA SER A 10 11.23 5.67 4.41
C SER A 10 11.81 5.31 3.05
N ALA A 11 12.96 4.63 3.05
CA ALA A 11 13.53 4.06 1.85
C ALA A 11 12.43 3.28 1.12
N ALA A 12 12.27 3.55 -0.17
CA ALA A 12 11.34 2.79 -0.98
C ALA A 12 11.74 1.30 -0.88
N PRO A 13 10.77 0.38 -0.76
CA PRO A 13 11.08 -1.04 -0.68
C PRO A 13 11.89 -1.46 -1.92
N ALA A 14 12.98 -2.20 -1.71
CA ALA A 14 13.89 -2.58 -2.80
C ALA A 14 13.30 -3.70 -3.68
N ASP A 15 12.34 -4.45 -3.14
CA ASP A 15 11.70 -5.58 -3.78
C ASP A 15 10.22 -5.70 -3.36
N PHE A 16 9.49 -6.59 -4.04
CA PHE A 16 8.07 -6.81 -3.78
C PHE A 16 7.81 -7.41 -2.40
N ASP A 17 8.71 -8.22 -1.86
CA ASP A 17 8.53 -8.85 -0.54
C ASP A 17 8.61 -7.81 0.58
N GLN A 18 9.54 -6.86 0.48
CA GLN A 18 9.61 -5.70 1.37
C GLN A 18 8.36 -4.83 1.27
N LEU A 19 7.86 -4.56 0.06
CA LEU A 19 6.62 -3.81 -0.12
C LEU A 19 5.43 -4.54 0.53
N ARG A 20 5.32 -5.87 0.30
CA ARG A 20 4.28 -6.71 0.90
C ARG A 20 4.35 -6.66 2.43
N ALA A 21 5.55 -6.82 3.01
CA ALA A 21 5.75 -6.77 4.45
C ALA A 21 5.31 -5.41 5.02
N MET A 22 5.66 -4.31 4.36
CA MET A 22 5.26 -2.95 4.75
C MET A 22 3.74 -2.76 4.71
N ILE A 23 3.07 -3.24 3.66
CA ILE A 23 1.61 -3.15 3.52
C ILE A 23 0.92 -3.95 4.64
N VAL A 24 1.38 -5.19 4.89
CA VAL A 24 0.82 -6.05 5.95
C VAL A 24 0.99 -5.43 7.34
N ALA A 25 2.18 -4.90 7.64
CA ALA A 25 2.47 -4.26 8.93
C ALA A 25 1.55 -3.06 9.21
N ARG A 26 1.26 -2.25 8.19
CA ARG A 26 0.40 -1.05 8.32
C ARG A 26 -1.09 -1.35 8.24
N ARG A 27 -1.49 -2.47 7.63
CA ARG A 27 -2.90 -2.81 7.35
C ARG A 27 -3.79 -2.75 8.60
N GLN A 28 -3.28 -3.14 9.76
CA GLN A 28 -4.07 -3.18 11.01
C GLN A 28 -4.48 -1.80 11.52
N SER A 29 -3.71 -0.76 11.22
CA SER A 29 -4.03 0.63 11.60
C SER A 29 -4.79 1.39 10.50
N LEU A 30 -5.05 0.78 9.35
CA LEU A 30 -5.72 1.44 8.24
C LEU A 30 -7.24 1.54 8.47
N PRO A 31 -7.86 2.69 8.15
CA PRO A 31 -9.31 2.79 8.00
C PRO A 31 -9.84 1.74 7.02
N LYS A 32 -11.08 1.27 7.24
CA LYS A 32 -11.72 0.19 6.47
C LYS A 32 -11.46 0.24 4.95
N ARG A 33 -11.66 1.42 4.35
CA ARG A 33 -11.49 1.62 2.89
C ARG A 33 -10.03 1.50 2.43
N LEU A 34 -9.05 1.96 3.22
CA LEU A 34 -7.63 1.80 2.88
C LEU A 34 -7.15 0.37 3.15
N ALA A 35 -7.67 -0.29 4.20
CA ALA A 35 -7.39 -1.70 4.47
C ALA A 35 -7.94 -2.63 3.36
N GLN A 36 -9.05 -2.23 2.71
CA GLN A 36 -9.62 -2.90 1.55
C GLN A 36 -8.70 -2.78 0.33
N VAL A 37 -8.19 -1.58 0.04
CA VAL A 37 -7.18 -1.39 -1.02
C VAL A 37 -5.92 -2.22 -0.74
N ALA A 38 -5.41 -2.17 0.50
CA ALA A 38 -4.25 -2.96 0.90
C ALA A 38 -4.43 -4.46 0.68
N ALA A 39 -5.63 -5.00 0.96
CA ALA A 39 -5.94 -6.41 0.72
C ALA A 39 -5.93 -6.72 -0.78
N TYR A 40 -6.67 -5.93 -1.57
CA TYR A 40 -6.75 -6.11 -3.01
C TYR A 40 -5.37 -6.06 -3.69
N THR A 41 -4.50 -5.12 -3.30
CA THR A 41 -3.14 -5.01 -3.85
C THR A 41 -2.29 -6.25 -3.59
N LEU A 42 -2.43 -6.89 -2.42
CA LEU A 42 -1.67 -8.09 -2.09
C LEU A 42 -2.22 -9.35 -2.74
N GLU A 43 -3.50 -9.35 -3.10
CA GLU A 43 -4.19 -10.46 -3.76
C GLU A 43 -4.05 -10.38 -5.29
N ASN A 44 -3.98 -9.16 -5.86
CA ASN A 44 -3.98 -8.90 -7.30
C ASN A 44 -2.82 -7.96 -7.70
N PRO A 45 -1.54 -8.36 -7.52
CA PRO A 45 -0.40 -7.49 -7.78
C PRO A 45 -0.26 -7.10 -9.25
N ASP A 46 -0.58 -8.00 -10.19
CA ASP A 46 -0.52 -7.72 -11.63
C ASP A 46 -1.56 -6.66 -12.04
N ASP A 47 -2.79 -6.75 -11.52
CA ASP A 47 -3.83 -5.74 -11.77
C ASP A 47 -3.38 -4.35 -11.32
N VAL A 48 -2.69 -4.26 -10.18
CA VAL A 48 -2.16 -2.98 -9.66
C VAL A 48 -0.98 -2.48 -10.48
N ALA A 49 -0.13 -3.38 -10.98
CA ALA A 49 1.05 -3.03 -11.78
C ALA A 49 0.70 -2.56 -13.20
N PHE A 50 -0.32 -3.15 -13.82
CA PHE A 50 -0.68 -2.90 -15.23
C PHE A 50 -1.98 -2.11 -15.41
N GLY A 51 -2.83 -2.08 -14.38
CA GLY A 51 -4.10 -1.36 -14.42
C GLY A 51 -3.94 0.15 -14.22
N THR A 52 -4.98 0.89 -14.61
CA THR A 52 -5.08 2.31 -14.28
C THR A 52 -5.56 2.51 -12.85
N ALA A 53 -5.29 3.67 -12.26
CA ALA A 53 -5.83 4.02 -10.94
C ALA A 53 -7.37 3.89 -10.87
N ALA A 54 -8.08 4.22 -11.95
CA ALA A 54 -9.54 4.11 -12.00
C ALA A 54 -10.01 2.64 -12.05
N SER A 55 -9.40 1.81 -12.90
CA SER A 55 -9.77 0.39 -13.03
C SER A 55 -9.42 -0.41 -11.77
N VAL A 56 -8.25 -0.16 -11.17
CA VAL A 56 -7.82 -0.80 -9.91
C VAL A 56 -8.75 -0.41 -8.76
N ALA A 57 -9.11 0.87 -8.64
CA ALA A 57 -10.03 1.33 -7.60
C ALA A 57 -11.43 0.69 -7.75
N LEU A 58 -11.92 0.59 -8.99
CA LEU A 58 -13.20 -0.07 -9.28
C LEU A 58 -13.16 -1.55 -8.88
N SER A 59 -12.13 -2.30 -9.28
CA SER A 59 -11.96 -3.71 -8.92
C SER A 59 -11.81 -3.93 -7.42
N ALA A 60 -11.18 -2.99 -6.71
CA ALA A 60 -11.07 -2.99 -5.26
C ALA A 60 -12.33 -2.50 -4.54
N ASP A 61 -13.42 -2.17 -5.26
CA ASP A 61 -14.67 -1.61 -4.72
C ASP A 61 -14.45 -0.34 -3.86
N VAL A 62 -13.60 0.57 -4.34
CA VAL A 62 -13.35 1.88 -3.73
C VAL A 62 -13.36 3.02 -4.77
N GLN A 63 -13.37 4.26 -4.29
CA GLN A 63 -13.21 5.42 -5.18
C GLN A 63 -11.75 5.61 -5.60
N PRO A 64 -11.47 6.12 -6.82
CA PRO A 64 -10.10 6.41 -7.28
C PRO A 64 -9.27 7.28 -6.31
N SER A 65 -9.89 8.27 -5.68
CA SER A 65 -9.24 9.11 -4.66
C SER A 65 -8.79 8.33 -3.43
N THR A 66 -9.45 7.21 -3.10
CA THR A 66 -9.05 6.33 -1.99
C THR A 66 -7.79 5.55 -2.33
N LEU A 67 -7.67 5.06 -3.57
CA LEU A 67 -6.47 4.40 -4.07
C LEU A 67 -5.28 5.37 -4.09
N VAL A 68 -5.49 6.60 -4.58
CA VAL A 68 -4.44 7.65 -4.59
C VAL A 68 -3.96 8.00 -3.18
N ARG A 69 -4.87 8.00 -2.18
CA ARG A 69 -4.49 8.22 -0.77
C ARG A 69 -3.77 7.03 -0.13
N PHE A 70 -3.92 5.82 -0.70
CA PHE A 70 -3.26 4.62 -0.21
C PHE A 70 -1.81 4.51 -0.69
N ALA A 71 -1.55 4.93 -1.93
CA ALA A 71 -0.23 4.95 -2.56
C ALA A 71 0.74 5.91 -1.84
#